data_AF-A0A1M2Z7R1-F1
#
_entry.id   AF-A0A1M2Z7R1-F1
#
_cell.length_a   1.000
_cell.length_b   1.000
_cell.length_c   1.000
_cell.angle_alpha   90.00
_cell.angle_beta   90.00
_cell.angle_gamma   90.00
#
_symmetry.space_group_name_H-M   'P 1'
#
loop_
_entity.id
_entity.type
_entity.pdbx_description
1 polymer ?
#
loop_
_entity_poly.entity_id
_entity_poly.type
_entity_poly.pdbx_seq_one_letter_code
_entity_poly.pdbx_strand_id
1 'polypeptide(L)' 'MLKLAKEKNLSVAEIRKEIQIAIETGMASDNPEAKARWTKMCHNGNPPTPEEVITYLSKEVKKELKK' A
#
# COMPACT_ATOMS: atom_id res chain seq x y z
N MET A 1 4.97 2.08 10.34
CA MET A 1 3.68 1.65 10.93
C MET A 1 3.52 2.07 12.39
N LEU A 2 4.46 1.77 13.30
CA LEU A 2 4.33 2.13 14.73
C LEU A 2 4.10 3.62 15.00
N LYS A 3 4.72 4.50 14.19
CA LYS A 3 4.54 5.95 14.31
C LYS A 3 3.13 6.38 13.91
N LEU A 4 2.65 5.91 12.75
CA LEU A 4 1.28 6.13 12.27
C LEU A 4 0.22 5.54 13.21
N ALA A 5 0.46 4.36 13.77
CA ALA A 5 -0.39 3.72 14.79
C ALA A 5 -0.58 4.62 16.02
N LYS A 6 0.54 5.17 16.54
CA LYS A 6 0.51 6.11 17.66
C LYS A 6 -0.18 7.42 17.29
N GLU A 7 0.05 7.95 16.09
CA GLU A 7 -0.56 9.22 15.65
C GLU A 7 -2.06 9.10 15.41
N LYS A 8 -2.52 7.97 14.85
CA LYS A 8 -3.93 7.71 14.54
C LYS A 8 -4.71 7.10 15.70
N ASN A 9 -4.04 6.78 16.84
CA ASN A 9 -4.62 5.96 17.92
C ASN A 9 -5.17 4.62 17.42
N LEU A 10 -4.56 4.06 16.37
CA LEU A 10 -4.95 2.78 15.78
C LEU A 10 -3.91 1.72 16.11
N SER A 11 -4.34 0.49 16.31
CA SER A 11 -3.42 -0.64 16.46
C SER A 11 -2.73 -0.95 15.13
N VAL A 12 -1.51 -1.49 15.18
CA VAL A 12 -0.79 -1.93 13.97
C VAL A 12 -1.62 -2.96 13.18
N ALA A 13 -2.40 -3.79 13.87
CA ALA A 13 -3.33 -4.72 13.24
C ALA A 13 -4.43 -4.03 12.42
N GLU A 14 -5.03 -2.96 12.95
CA GLU A 14 -6.08 -2.20 12.25
C GLU A 14 -5.51 -1.49 11.02
N ILE A 15 -4.34 -0.85 11.15
CA ILE A 15 -3.66 -0.23 10.02
C ILE A 15 -3.32 -1.28 8.96
N ARG A 16 -2.84 -2.46 9.36
CA ARG A 16 -2.58 -3.57 8.41
C ARG A 16 -3.86 -3.99 7.69
N LYS A 17 -4.97 -4.10 8.41
CA LYS A 17 -6.27 -4.50 7.86
C LYS A 17 -6.83 -3.45 6.88
N GLU A 18 -6.77 -2.17 7.21
CA GLU A 18 -7.18 -1.10 6.29
C GLU A 18 -6.36 -1.10 5.01
N ILE A 19 -5.04 -1.30 5.12
CA ILE A 19 -4.17 -1.36 3.95
C ILE A 19 -4.47 -2.61 3.12
N GLN A 20 -4.74 -3.76 3.75
CA GLN A 20 -5.17 -4.98 3.07
C GLN A 20 -6.42 -4.71 2.20
N ILE A 21 -7.44 -4.08 2.79
CA ILE A 21 -8.69 -3.73 2.09
C ILE A 21 -8.41 -2.77 0.92
N ALA A 22 -7.52 -1.80 1.11
CA ALA A 22 -7.13 -0.87 0.04
C ALA A 22 -6.39 -1.58 -1.11
N ILE A 23 -5.54 -2.58 -0.80
CA ILE A 23 -4.88 -3.42 -1.81
C ILE A 23 -5.91 -4.22 -2.59
N GLU A 24 -6.82 -4.90 -1.90
CA GLU A 24 -7.86 -5.72 -2.53
C GLU A 24 -8.78 -4.85 -3.40
N THR A 25 -9.20 -3.69 -2.90
CA THR A 25 -10.00 -2.71 -3.66
C THR A 25 -9.23 -2.15 -4.85
N GLY A 26 -7.93 -1.89 -4.67
CA GLY A 26 -7.04 -1.42 -5.73
C GLY A 26 -6.82 -2.45 -6.83
N MET A 27 -6.70 -3.73 -6.47
CA MET A 27 -6.60 -4.85 -7.42
C MET A 27 -7.93 -5.13 -8.14
N ALA A 28 -9.05 -4.94 -7.44
CA ALA A 28 -10.40 -5.05 -8.00
C ALA A 28 -10.83 -3.81 -8.79
N SER A 29 -10.01 -2.76 -8.84
CA SER A 29 -10.32 -1.55 -9.61
C SER A 29 -10.28 -1.82 -11.11
N ASP A 30 -11.30 -1.36 -11.83
CA ASP A 30 -11.39 -1.43 -13.30
C ASP A 30 -10.36 -0.53 -14.03
N ASN A 31 -9.68 0.34 -13.30
CA ASN A 31 -8.67 1.23 -13.86
C ASN A 31 -7.43 0.43 -14.29
N PRO A 32 -7.12 0.33 -15.59
CA PRO A 32 -6.01 -0.49 -16.07
C PRO A 32 -4.66 0.05 -15.57
N GLU A 33 -4.54 1.36 -15.39
CA GLU A 33 -3.35 1.97 -14.86
C GLU A 33 -3.17 1.65 -13.37
N ALA A 34 -4.23 1.71 -12.56
CA ALA A 34 -4.17 1.30 -11.15
C ALA A 34 -3.81 -0.18 -11.04
N LYS A 35 -4.48 -1.03 -11.82
CA LYS A 35 -4.22 -2.47 -11.88
C LYS A 35 -2.77 -2.77 -12.27
N ALA A 36 -2.22 -2.09 -13.29
CA ALA A 36 -0.82 -2.27 -13.68
C ALA A 36 0.17 -1.87 -12.56
N ARG A 37 -0.13 -0.81 -11.80
CA ARG A 37 0.67 -0.41 -10.62
C ARG A 37 0.62 -1.48 -9.53
N TRP A 38 -0.57 -1.98 -9.21
CA TRP A 38 -0.75 -3.05 -8.23
C TRP A 38 -0.10 -4.36 -8.68
N THR A 39 -0.23 -4.74 -9.95
CA THR A 39 0.47 -5.89 -10.55
C THR A 39 2.00 -5.76 -10.45
N LYS A 40 2.55 -4.55 -10.62
CA LYS A 40 3.99 -4.30 -10.41
C LYS A 40 4.41 -4.45 -8.95
N MET A 41 3.51 -4.17 -7.99
CA MET A 41 3.77 -4.36 -6.56
C MET A 41 3.54 -5.82 -6.13
N CYS A 42 2.65 -6.57 -6.77
CA CYS A 42 2.42 -8.00 -6.52
C CYS A 42 3.63 -8.81 -6.98
N HIS A 43 4.41 -9.32 -6.04
CA HIS A 43 5.45 -10.31 -6.34
C HIS A 43 4.79 -11.68 -6.59
N ASN A 44 4.99 -12.23 -7.79
CA ASN A 44 4.57 -13.58 -8.16
C ASN A 44 3.04 -13.83 -8.16
N GLY A 45 2.23 -12.79 -8.31
CA GLY A 45 0.77 -12.88 -8.27
C GLY A 45 0.18 -12.93 -6.86
N ASN A 46 1.03 -12.88 -5.82
CA ASN A 46 0.57 -12.75 -4.45
C ASN A 46 0.34 -11.27 -4.11
N PRO A 47 -0.74 -10.94 -3.39
CA PRO A 47 -0.98 -9.57 -2.94
C PRO A 47 0.19 -9.12 -2.07
N PRO A 48 0.74 -7.90 -2.29
CA PRO A 48 1.86 -7.40 -1.50
C PRO A 48 1.45 -7.27 -0.04
N THR A 49 2.42 -7.43 0.86
CA THR A 49 2.13 -7.20 2.28
C THR A 49 1.90 -5.71 2.54
N PRO A 50 1.09 -5.34 3.55
CA PRO A 50 0.88 -3.94 3.91
C PRO A 50 2.21 -3.20 4.22
N GLU A 51 3.25 -3.90 4.65
CA GLU A 51 4.57 -3.32 4.89
C GLU A 51 5.31 -2.98 3.60
N GLU A 52 5.23 -3.86 2.61
CA GLU A 52 5.80 -3.64 1.28
C GLU A 52 5.11 -2.49 0.57
N VAL A 53 3.78 -2.41 0.65
CA VAL A 53 3.01 -1.30 0.06
C VAL A 53 3.40 0.03 0.69
N ILE A 54 3.49 0.12 2.02
CA ILE A 54 3.96 1.34 2.68
C ILE A 54 5.38 1.70 2.23
N THR A 55 6.27 0.72 2.14
CA THR A 55 7.67 0.94 1.75
C THR A 55 7.76 1.41 0.30
N TYR A 56 7.00 0.82 -0.61
CA TYR A 56 6.93 1.20 -2.01
C TYR A 56 6.36 2.61 -2.18
N LEU A 57 5.19 2.89 -1.58
CA LEU A 57 4.56 4.20 -1.63
C LEU A 57 5.46 5.28 -1.00
N SER A 58 6.15 4.98 0.10
CA SER A 58 7.11 5.90 0.71
C SER A 58 8.28 6.23 -0.21
N LYS A 59 8.71 5.28 -1.07
CA LYS A 59 9.76 5.50 -2.06
C LYS A 59 9.25 6.32 -3.26
N GLU A 60 8.05 6.04 -3.74
CA GLU A 60 7.39 6.81 -4.82
C GLU A 60 7.16 8.27 -4.41
N VAL A 61 6.55 8.51 -3.25
CA VAL A 61 6.31 9.88 -2.76
C VAL A 61 7.62 10.64 -2.56
N LYS A 62 8.69 9.97 -2.07
CA LYS A 62 10.03 10.58 -1.98
C LYS A 62 10.67 10.88 -3.34
N LYS A 63 10.34 10.13 -4.39
CA LYS A 63 10.81 10.41 -5.75
C LYS A 63 10.09 11.62 -6.35
N GLU A 64 8.78 11.72 -6.15
CA GLU A 64 7.97 12.84 -6.65
C GLU A 64 8.26 14.15 -5.88
N LEU A 65 8.56 14.09 -4.58
CA LEU A 65 8.94 15.28 -3.79
C LEU A 65 10.34 15.84 -4.13
N LYS A 66 11.12 15.14 -4.96
CA LYS A 66 12.46 15.55 -5.41
C LYS A 66 12.50 16.04 -6.87
N LYS A 67 11.36 16.09 -7.55
CA LYS A 67 11.19 16.77 -8.84
C LYS A 67 10.85 18.23 -8.62
#